data_AF-A0A8T0Q300-F1
#
_entry.id   AF-A0A8T0Q300-F1
#
_cell.length_a   1.000
_cell.length_b   1.000
_cell.length_c   1.000
_cell.angle_alpha   90.00
_cell.angle_beta   90.00
_cell.angle_gamma   90.00
#
_symmetry.space_group_name_H-M   'P 1'
#
loop_
_entity.id
_entity.type
_entity.pdbx_description
1 polymer ?
#
loop_
_entity_poly.entity_id
_entity_poly.type
_entity_poly.pdbx_seq_one_letter_code
_entity_poly.pdbx_strand_id
1 'polypeptide(L)'
;MAGPLLLLVFLFLSHASAAEYGKELLRRAWEEREWMVGARRRIHAHPELAFREHRTSALVGEELEPLGIRNRAVAGTGVVADVGSGAPPFVVLRADMDALPLQELVEWEHKSKVDGVMHACGHDVHTAMLLGAAKLLSQRKDQLKGTVRLLFQPAEEGGAGASHIIKEGALDGGEAIFAMHVDYRIPTGVIAAHPGPTQAAVCFFQAKIEGKTGMADTPHLNVDPIVAASFTILSLQQLISREDDPLHSQVVSVTYVKAGNALDATPGIVEFGGTLRSTLLKASTVCRKELKRW
;
A
#
# COMPACT_ATOMS: atom_id res chain seq x y z
N MET A 1 -22.09 -7.32 47.12
CA MET A 1 -21.83 -6.01 46.46
C MET A 1 -20.33 -5.75 46.52
N ALA A 2 -19.56 -6.28 45.55
CA ALA A 2 -18.16 -5.91 45.37
C ALA A 2 -18.14 -4.70 44.44
N GLY A 3 -17.83 -3.53 44.99
CA GLY A 3 -18.08 -2.23 44.38
C GLY A 3 -17.09 -1.82 43.28
N PRO A 4 -17.38 -0.69 42.58
CA PRO A 4 -16.59 -0.12 41.48
C PRO A 4 -15.10 0.13 41.80
N LEU A 5 -14.71 0.13 43.07
CA LEU A 5 -13.32 0.24 43.52
C LEU A 5 -12.45 -0.97 43.09
N LEU A 6 -13.02 -2.18 43.06
CA LEU A 6 -12.29 -3.38 42.62
C LEU A 6 -11.98 -3.33 41.12
N LEU A 7 -12.93 -2.83 40.31
CA LEU A 7 -12.79 -2.68 38.86
C LEU A 7 -11.73 -1.64 38.49
N LEU A 8 -11.69 -0.53 39.23
CA LEU A 8 -10.67 0.53 39.08
C LEU A 8 -9.27 -0.01 39.44
N VAL A 9 -9.12 -0.76 40.53
CA VAL A 9 -7.83 -1.36 40.91
C VAL A 9 -7.35 -2.38 39.86
N PHE A 10 -8.23 -3.22 39.32
CA PHE A 10 -7.88 -4.15 38.23
C PHE A 10 -7.46 -3.42 36.94
N LEU A 11 -8.15 -2.34 36.57
CA LEU A 11 -7.78 -1.51 35.41
C LEU A 11 -6.43 -0.79 35.61
N PHE A 12 -6.16 -0.26 36.80
CA PHE A 12 -4.87 0.38 37.10
C PHE A 12 -3.71 -0.62 37.14
N LEU A 13 -3.90 -1.81 37.72
CA LEU A 13 -2.90 -2.88 37.73
C LEU A 13 -2.64 -3.45 36.32
N SER A 14 -3.68 -3.56 35.46
CA SER A 14 -3.52 -4.02 34.08
C SER A 14 -2.74 -3.02 33.23
N HIS A 15 -2.99 -1.71 33.39
CA HIS A 15 -2.26 -0.66 32.66
C HIS A 15 -0.79 -0.56 33.08
N ALA A 16 -0.49 -0.68 34.38
CA ALA A 16 0.89 -0.73 34.87
C ALA A 16 1.66 -1.94 34.30
N SER A 17 1.02 -3.11 34.27
CA SER A 17 1.59 -4.34 33.69
C SER A 17 1.79 -4.25 32.18
N ALA A 18 0.89 -3.59 31.45
CA ALA A 18 1.00 -3.40 30.01
C ALA A 18 2.11 -2.40 29.64
N ALA A 19 2.25 -1.31 30.41
CA ALA A 19 3.32 -0.34 30.21
C ALA A 19 4.70 -0.94 30.51
N GLU A 20 4.81 -1.77 31.55
CA GLU A 20 6.05 -2.49 31.88
C GLU A 20 6.39 -3.55 30.83
N TYR A 21 5.39 -4.31 30.37
CA TYR A 21 5.54 -5.25 29.26
C TYR A 21 5.97 -4.56 27.97
N GLY A 22 5.41 -3.39 27.66
CA GLY A 22 5.80 -2.55 26.52
C GLY A 22 7.25 -2.07 26.61
N LYS A 23 7.70 -1.63 27.79
CA LYS A 23 9.11 -1.25 28.02
C LYS A 23 10.06 -2.43 27.82
N GLU A 24 9.71 -3.61 28.32
CA GLU A 24 10.52 -4.82 28.13
C GLU A 24 10.58 -5.23 26.65
N LEU A 25 9.46 -5.19 25.93
CA LEU A 25 9.45 -5.46 24.49
C LEU A 25 10.32 -4.47 23.72
N LEU A 26 10.23 -3.18 24.05
CA LEU A 26 11.06 -2.15 23.43
C LEU A 26 12.54 -2.40 23.70
N ARG A 27 12.91 -2.71 24.95
CA ARG A 27 14.29 -3.05 25.33
C ARG A 27 14.82 -4.22 24.51
N ARG A 28 14.03 -5.28 24.33
CA ARG A 28 14.42 -6.43 23.49
C ARG A 28 14.48 -6.08 22.01
N ALA A 29 13.57 -5.27 21.51
CA ALA A 29 13.63 -4.80 20.12
C ALA A 29 14.96 -4.07 19.83
N TRP A 30 15.48 -3.30 20.81
CA TRP A 30 16.80 -2.67 20.71
C TRP A 30 17.96 -3.68 20.69
N GLU A 31 17.86 -4.80 21.41
CA GLU A 31 18.86 -5.88 21.36
C GLU A 31 18.93 -6.52 19.96
N GLU A 32 17.80 -6.56 19.25
CA GLU A 32 17.70 -7.12 17.89
C GLU A 32 17.99 -6.11 16.77
N ARG A 33 18.37 -4.87 17.12
CA ARG A 33 18.56 -3.77 16.17
C ARG A 33 19.52 -4.11 15.05
N GLU A 34 20.72 -4.61 15.37
CA GLU A 34 21.75 -4.86 14.36
C GLU A 34 21.30 -5.92 13.35
N TRP A 35 20.56 -6.93 13.81
CA TRP A 35 19.99 -7.94 12.94
C TRP A 35 18.92 -7.36 12.00
N MET A 36 17.99 -6.55 12.54
CA MET A 36 16.98 -5.86 11.71
C MET A 36 17.62 -4.90 10.69
N VAL A 37 18.62 -4.12 11.12
CA VAL A 37 19.36 -3.20 10.23
C VAL A 37 20.11 -3.99 9.15
N GLY A 38 20.70 -5.13 9.49
CA GLY A 38 21.36 -6.03 8.55
C GLY A 38 20.40 -6.64 7.52
N ALA A 39 19.21 -7.09 7.95
CA ALA A 39 18.15 -7.53 7.03
C ALA A 39 17.71 -6.40 6.09
N ARG A 40 17.39 -5.22 6.65
CA ARG A 40 17.01 -4.04 5.86
C ARG A 40 18.05 -3.68 4.81
N ARG A 41 19.34 -3.66 5.17
CA ARG A 41 20.44 -3.34 4.25
C ARG A 41 20.62 -4.37 3.14
N ARG A 42 20.43 -5.66 3.42
CA ARG A 42 20.48 -6.72 2.40
C ARG A 42 19.35 -6.59 1.39
N ILE A 43 18.14 -6.29 1.87
CA ILE A 43 16.96 -6.02 1.04
C ILE A 43 17.19 -4.75 0.20
N HIS A 44 17.60 -3.65 0.85
CA HIS A 44 17.84 -2.36 0.18
C HIS A 44 18.87 -2.45 -0.96
N ALA A 45 19.94 -3.23 -0.76
CA ALA A 45 20.99 -3.39 -1.77
C ALA A 45 20.56 -4.21 -2.99
N HIS A 46 19.48 -4.98 -2.92
CA HIS A 46 18.99 -5.83 -4.02
C HIS A 46 17.47 -5.68 -4.20
N PRO A 47 17.01 -4.45 -4.52
CA PRO A 47 15.59 -4.18 -4.63
C PRO A 47 15.00 -4.91 -5.84
N GLU A 48 13.75 -5.36 -5.71
CA GLU A 48 13.03 -6.11 -6.74
C GLU A 48 11.65 -5.48 -6.99
N LEU A 49 11.24 -5.43 -8.26
CA LEU A 49 9.96 -4.85 -8.66
C LEU A 49 8.77 -5.74 -8.27
N ALA A 50 7.59 -5.14 -8.29
CA ALA A 50 6.31 -5.82 -8.08
C ALA A 50 6.21 -7.18 -8.81
N PHE A 51 5.87 -8.22 -8.05
CA PHE A 51 5.77 -9.64 -8.46
C PHE A 51 7.08 -10.30 -8.92
N ARG A 52 8.24 -9.69 -8.68
CA ARG A 52 9.57 -10.22 -8.98
C ARG A 52 10.49 -10.27 -7.76
N GLU A 53 9.93 -10.13 -6.56
CA GLU A 53 10.58 -10.07 -5.26
C GLU A 53 11.11 -11.43 -4.78
N HIS A 54 11.75 -12.20 -5.66
CA HIS A 54 12.19 -13.56 -5.39
C HIS A 54 13.31 -13.61 -4.34
N ARG A 55 14.28 -12.70 -4.39
CA ARG A 55 15.37 -12.62 -3.41
C ARG A 55 14.86 -12.11 -2.07
N THR A 56 13.99 -11.10 -2.07
CA THR A 56 13.40 -10.59 -0.83
C THR A 56 12.54 -11.66 -0.16
N SER A 57 11.73 -12.39 -0.93
CA SER A 57 10.92 -13.52 -0.45
C SER A 57 11.78 -14.65 0.13
N ALA A 58 12.85 -15.03 -0.57
CA ALA A 58 13.80 -16.03 -0.11
C ALA A 58 14.48 -15.60 1.20
N LEU A 59 14.95 -14.34 1.28
CA LEU A 59 15.55 -13.79 2.48
C LEU A 59 14.57 -13.81 3.66
N VAL A 60 13.30 -13.45 3.46
CA VAL A 60 12.29 -13.56 4.53
C VAL A 60 12.17 -15.00 5.00
N GLY A 61 12.13 -15.98 4.09
CA GLY A 61 12.11 -17.39 4.44
C GLY A 61 13.33 -17.83 5.26
N GLU A 62 14.53 -17.44 4.81
CA GLU A 62 15.82 -17.72 5.48
C GLU A 62 15.90 -17.11 6.88
N GLU A 63 15.36 -15.90 7.09
CA GLU A 63 15.34 -15.24 8.40
C GLU A 63 14.30 -15.85 9.36
N LEU A 64 13.21 -16.43 8.84
CA LEU A 64 12.17 -17.07 9.65
C LEU A 64 12.53 -18.51 10.06
N GLU A 65 13.31 -19.22 9.25
CA GLU A 65 13.73 -20.60 9.51
C GLU A 65 14.42 -20.79 10.89
N PRO A 66 15.49 -20.05 11.26
CA PRO A 66 16.16 -20.22 12.55
C PRO A 66 15.28 -19.83 13.75
N LEU A 67 14.18 -19.10 13.51
CA LEU A 67 13.18 -18.77 14.52
C LEU A 67 12.18 -19.91 14.76
N GLY A 68 12.28 -21.00 14.00
CA GLY A 68 11.33 -22.13 14.03
C GLY A 68 9.95 -21.74 13.48
N ILE A 69 9.87 -20.69 12.68
CA ILE A 69 8.61 -20.20 12.10
C ILE A 69 8.47 -20.79 10.69
N ARG A 70 7.52 -21.71 10.54
CA ARG A 70 7.18 -22.24 9.20
C ARG A 70 6.43 -21.17 8.41
N ASN A 71 6.83 -21.01 7.16
CA ASN A 71 6.23 -20.07 6.23
C ASN A 71 5.81 -20.78 4.94
N ARG A 72 4.96 -20.12 4.16
CA ARG A 72 4.56 -20.56 2.83
C ARG A 72 4.47 -19.37 1.88
N ALA A 73 4.68 -19.62 0.59
CA ALA A 73 4.46 -18.62 -0.45
C ALA A 73 2.96 -18.30 -0.63
N VAL A 74 2.67 -17.08 -1.10
CA VAL A 74 1.35 -16.60 -1.48
C VAL A 74 1.50 -15.51 -2.55
N ALA A 75 0.58 -15.39 -3.50
CA ALA A 75 0.59 -14.34 -4.53
C ALA A 75 1.91 -14.27 -5.32
N GLY A 76 2.50 -15.43 -5.62
CA GLY A 76 3.80 -15.56 -6.29
C GLY A 76 4.97 -15.43 -5.30
N THR A 77 5.29 -14.21 -4.91
CA THR A 77 6.48 -13.86 -4.10
C THR A 77 6.16 -13.45 -2.66
N GLY A 78 4.89 -13.32 -2.30
CA GLY A 78 4.46 -13.07 -0.93
C GLY A 78 4.81 -14.21 0.00
N VAL A 79 4.97 -13.90 1.29
CA VAL A 79 5.26 -14.89 2.33
C VAL A 79 4.24 -14.72 3.47
N VAL A 80 3.68 -15.83 3.92
CA VAL A 80 2.81 -15.87 5.10
C VAL A 80 3.30 -16.90 6.09
N ALA A 81 3.28 -16.53 7.37
CA ALA A 81 3.71 -17.36 8.46
C ALA A 81 2.86 -17.11 9.71
N ASP A 82 2.65 -18.14 10.53
CA ASP A 82 1.83 -18.06 11.74
C ASP A 82 2.71 -18.33 12.98
N VAL A 83 2.55 -17.52 14.03
CA VAL A 83 3.27 -17.64 15.31
C VAL A 83 2.26 -17.70 16.45
N GLY A 84 2.37 -18.70 17.32
CA GLY A 84 1.48 -18.90 18.47
C GLY A 84 0.85 -20.28 18.46
N SER A 85 -0.43 -20.37 18.84
CA SER A 85 -1.14 -21.64 19.02
C SER A 85 -1.48 -22.35 17.71
N GLY A 86 -1.51 -21.64 16.58
CA GLY A 86 -2.06 -22.12 15.31
C GLY A 86 -3.59 -22.17 15.29
N ALA A 87 -4.24 -21.65 16.34
CA ALA A 87 -5.69 -21.58 16.49
C ALA A 87 -6.17 -20.13 16.67
N PRO A 88 -7.46 -19.83 16.42
CA PRO A 88 -8.05 -18.51 16.67
C PRO A 88 -7.87 -18.06 18.13
N PRO A 89 -7.90 -16.74 18.40
CA PRO A 89 -8.07 -15.63 17.46
C PRO A 89 -6.82 -15.42 16.59
N PHE A 90 -7.01 -14.96 15.35
CA PHE A 90 -5.93 -14.56 14.45
C PHE A 90 -5.80 -13.04 14.37
N VAL A 91 -4.59 -12.53 14.60
CA VAL A 91 -4.23 -11.13 14.37
C VAL A 91 -3.16 -11.06 13.30
N VAL A 92 -3.37 -10.25 12.26
CA VAL A 92 -2.46 -10.12 11.12
C VAL A 92 -1.54 -8.91 11.30
N LEU A 93 -0.23 -9.10 11.11
CA LEU A 93 0.76 -8.04 10.97
C LEU A 93 1.27 -8.04 9.53
N ARG A 94 1.12 -6.92 8.82
CA ARG A 94 1.43 -6.82 7.38
C ARG A 94 2.59 -5.86 7.12
N ALA A 95 3.49 -6.26 6.23
CA ALA A 95 4.53 -5.44 5.63
C ALA A 95 4.59 -5.71 4.11
N ASP A 96 4.78 -4.68 3.30
CA ASP A 96 5.07 -4.77 1.87
C ASP A 96 6.57 -4.99 1.59
N MET A 97 6.88 -5.53 0.41
CA MET A 97 8.23 -5.99 0.04
C MET A 97 8.77 -5.41 -1.26
N ASP A 98 7.95 -4.84 -2.13
CA ASP A 98 8.37 -4.42 -3.47
C ASP A 98 9.12 -3.09 -3.49
N ALA A 99 9.92 -2.90 -4.54
CA ALA A 99 10.65 -1.68 -4.82
C ALA A 99 10.07 -0.95 -6.05
N LEU A 100 10.63 0.23 -6.34
CA LEU A 100 10.19 1.12 -7.41
C LEU A 100 11.20 1.15 -8.58
N PRO A 101 10.75 1.37 -9.83
CA PRO A 101 11.62 1.58 -10.99
C PRO A 101 12.20 3.00 -10.99
N LEU A 102 13.05 3.28 -9.99
CA LEU A 102 13.70 4.56 -9.76
C LEU A 102 15.20 4.35 -9.51
N GLN A 103 16.04 5.17 -10.15
CA GLN A 103 17.48 5.17 -9.89
C GLN A 103 17.79 5.79 -8.53
N GLU A 104 18.48 5.05 -7.67
CA GLU A 104 19.04 5.61 -6.43
C GLU A 104 20.22 6.53 -6.74
N LEU A 105 20.14 7.78 -6.25
CA LEU A 105 21.17 8.81 -6.44
C LEU A 105 22.06 9.02 -5.21
N VAL A 106 21.65 8.52 -4.04
CA VAL A 106 22.40 8.68 -2.81
C VAL A 106 23.56 7.68 -2.82
N GLU A 107 24.78 8.17 -2.62
CA GLU A 107 25.97 7.34 -2.51
C GLU A 107 26.22 6.95 -1.05
N TRP A 108 26.08 5.65 -0.75
CA TRP A 108 26.34 5.07 0.57
C TRP A 108 26.61 3.57 0.48
N GLU A 109 27.15 2.98 1.54
CA GLU A 109 27.65 1.58 1.56
C GLU A 109 26.62 0.52 1.13
N HIS A 110 25.33 0.75 1.42
CA HIS A 110 24.26 -0.22 1.14
C HIS A 110 23.26 0.28 0.10
N LYS A 111 23.69 1.20 -0.77
CA LYS A 111 22.95 1.62 -1.97
C LYS A 111 22.51 0.40 -2.78
N SER A 112 21.37 0.52 -3.46
CA SER A 112 20.92 -0.40 -4.49
C SER A 112 22.06 -0.74 -5.47
N LYS A 113 22.27 -2.04 -5.67
CA LYS A 113 23.19 -2.61 -6.66
C LYS A 113 22.47 -2.95 -7.97
N VAL A 114 21.18 -2.63 -8.07
CA VAL A 114 20.35 -2.89 -9.24
C VAL A 114 20.07 -1.56 -9.92
N ASP A 115 20.61 -1.39 -11.12
CA ASP A 115 20.44 -0.17 -11.91
C ASP A 115 18.95 0.10 -12.20
N GLY A 116 18.52 1.34 -11.99
CA GLY A 116 17.15 1.79 -12.20
C GLY A 116 16.11 1.27 -11.20
N VAL A 117 16.51 0.64 -10.09
CA VAL A 117 15.57 0.13 -9.06
C VAL A 117 16.02 0.53 -7.66
N MET A 118 15.08 0.99 -6.81
CA MET A 118 15.35 1.45 -5.45
C MET A 118 14.15 1.21 -4.52
N HIS A 119 14.42 0.87 -3.26
CA HIS A 119 13.42 0.99 -2.18
C HIS A 119 13.23 2.45 -1.77
N ALA A 120 12.49 3.21 -2.57
CA ALA A 120 12.22 4.63 -2.32
C ALA A 120 10.99 4.90 -1.43
N CYS A 121 10.18 3.86 -1.14
CA CYS A 121 8.99 3.94 -0.29
C CYS A 121 9.20 3.34 1.12
N GLY A 122 10.36 2.73 1.39
CA GLY A 122 10.71 2.17 2.70
C GLY A 122 10.21 0.73 2.95
N HIS A 123 9.80 -0.01 1.92
CA HIS A 123 9.30 -1.40 2.06
C HIS A 123 10.38 -2.36 2.59
N ASP A 124 11.66 -2.07 2.35
CA ASP A 124 12.80 -2.74 2.99
C ASP A 124 12.80 -2.57 4.52
N VAL A 125 12.39 -1.39 5.00
CA VAL A 125 12.24 -1.11 6.44
C VAL A 125 11.03 -1.84 7.00
N HIS A 126 9.88 -1.82 6.32
CA HIS A 126 8.67 -2.50 6.77
C HIS A 126 8.90 -4.01 6.91
N THR A 127 9.55 -4.62 5.91
CA THR A 127 9.92 -6.04 5.93
C THR A 127 10.84 -6.36 7.12
N ALA A 128 11.88 -5.56 7.35
CA ALA A 128 12.79 -5.75 8.47
C ALA A 128 12.11 -5.55 9.84
N MET A 129 11.19 -4.59 9.97
CA MET A 129 10.40 -4.39 11.18
C MET A 129 9.50 -5.60 11.48
N LEU A 130 8.86 -6.17 10.46
CA LEU A 130 8.01 -7.36 10.63
C LEU A 130 8.84 -8.61 10.98
N LEU A 131 10.05 -8.76 10.41
CA LEU A 131 11.01 -9.80 10.84
C LEU A 131 11.41 -9.63 12.31
N GLY A 132 11.65 -8.39 12.75
CA GLY A 132 11.88 -8.05 14.17
C GLY A 132 10.73 -8.48 15.07
N ALA A 133 9.50 -8.14 14.68
CA ALA A 133 8.30 -8.58 15.39
C ALA A 133 8.19 -10.11 15.43
N ALA A 134 8.44 -10.79 14.31
CA ALA A 134 8.42 -12.25 14.21
C ALA A 134 9.36 -12.91 15.23
N LYS A 135 10.58 -12.38 15.38
CA LYS A 135 11.57 -12.85 16.35
C LYS A 135 11.09 -12.68 17.79
N LEU A 136 10.60 -11.50 18.14
CA LEU A 136 10.09 -11.22 19.49
C LEU A 136 8.85 -12.05 19.84
N LEU A 137 8.00 -12.32 18.86
CA LEU A 137 6.81 -13.18 18.99
C LEU A 137 7.20 -14.64 19.13
N SER A 138 8.15 -15.15 18.34
CA SER A 138 8.58 -16.55 18.43
C SER A 138 9.16 -16.89 19.80
N GLN A 139 9.96 -15.99 20.37
CA GLN A 139 10.51 -16.11 21.74
C GLN A 139 9.43 -16.17 22.84
N ARG A 140 8.17 -15.81 22.52
CA ARG A 140 7.04 -15.71 23.45
C ARG A 140 5.82 -16.46 22.95
N LYS A 141 5.96 -17.34 21.96
CA LYS A 141 4.82 -17.99 21.29
C LYS A 141 3.90 -18.73 22.28
N ASP A 142 4.46 -19.30 23.35
CA ASP A 142 3.72 -20.03 24.38
C ASP A 142 2.89 -19.12 25.31
N GLN A 143 3.13 -17.80 25.29
CA GLN A 143 2.38 -16.80 26.06
C GLN A 143 1.22 -16.21 25.22
N LEU A 144 1.17 -16.49 23.92
CA LEU A 144 0.14 -15.99 23.03
C LEU A 144 -1.16 -16.78 23.23
N LYS A 145 -2.26 -16.07 23.48
CA LYS A 145 -3.60 -16.65 23.62
C LYS A 145 -4.31 -16.84 22.26
N GLY A 146 -3.54 -17.02 21.19
CA GLY A 146 -4.01 -17.05 19.81
C GLY A 146 -2.84 -17.13 18.83
N THR A 147 -3.06 -16.70 17.60
CA THR A 147 -2.08 -16.77 16.52
C THR A 147 -1.84 -15.40 15.90
N VAL A 148 -0.57 -15.00 15.79
CA VAL A 148 -0.17 -13.84 15.00
C VAL A 148 0.25 -14.30 13.62
N ARG A 149 -0.47 -13.85 12.59
CA ARG A 149 -0.15 -14.08 11.20
C ARG A 149 0.74 -12.96 10.67
N LEU A 150 1.94 -13.32 10.26
CA LEU A 150 2.90 -12.44 9.62
C LEU A 150 2.65 -12.49 8.11
N LEU A 151 2.33 -11.36 7.51
CA LEU A 151 2.03 -11.23 6.10
C LEU A 151 3.04 -10.29 5.42
N PHE A 152 3.94 -10.88 4.65
CA PHE A 152 4.88 -10.17 3.80
C PHE A 152 4.29 -10.08 2.39
N GLN A 153 3.74 -8.92 2.05
CA GLN A 153 2.98 -8.68 0.83
C GLN A 153 3.91 -8.26 -0.33
N PRO A 154 3.75 -8.86 -1.53
CA PRO A 154 4.39 -8.37 -2.74
C PRO A 154 3.57 -7.26 -3.39
N ALA A 155 4.13 -6.58 -4.39
CA ALA A 155 3.41 -5.76 -5.36
C ALA A 155 2.38 -4.77 -4.79
N GLU A 156 2.76 -4.01 -3.76
CA GLU A 156 1.96 -2.88 -3.26
C GLU A 156 1.91 -1.76 -4.31
N GLU A 157 3.07 -1.37 -4.84
CA GLU A 157 3.22 -0.26 -5.80
C GLU A 157 2.58 -0.61 -7.15
N GLY A 158 2.47 -1.91 -7.45
CA GLY A 158 1.74 -2.44 -8.62
C GLY A 158 0.21 -2.41 -8.48
N GLY A 159 -0.32 -2.11 -7.28
CA GLY A 159 -1.75 -1.95 -7.02
C GLY A 159 -2.56 -3.25 -6.95
N ALA A 160 -1.93 -4.42 -6.97
CA ALA A 160 -2.62 -5.71 -7.04
C ALA A 160 -2.26 -6.71 -5.92
N GLY A 161 -1.10 -6.58 -5.27
CA GLY A 161 -0.58 -7.59 -4.34
C GLY A 161 -1.56 -8.02 -3.25
N ALA A 162 -2.21 -7.05 -2.59
CA ALA A 162 -3.23 -7.32 -1.57
C ALA A 162 -4.42 -8.12 -2.13
N SER A 163 -4.88 -7.82 -3.34
CA SER A 163 -6.00 -8.54 -3.98
C SER A 163 -5.65 -10.02 -4.22
N HIS A 164 -4.42 -10.31 -4.63
CA HIS A 164 -3.95 -11.68 -4.84
C HIS A 164 -3.83 -12.44 -3.51
N ILE A 165 -3.26 -11.82 -2.48
CA ILE A 165 -3.17 -12.37 -1.12
C ILE A 165 -4.55 -12.75 -0.56
N ILE A 166 -5.54 -11.88 -0.73
CA ILE A 166 -6.90 -12.12 -0.26
C ILE A 166 -7.52 -13.30 -1.02
N LYS A 167 -7.37 -13.36 -2.34
CA LYS A 167 -7.90 -14.47 -3.16
C LYS A 167 -7.30 -15.83 -2.79
N GLU A 168 -6.04 -15.84 -2.34
CA GLU A 168 -5.34 -17.05 -1.90
C GLU A 168 -5.52 -17.36 -0.40
N GLY A 169 -6.48 -16.69 0.27
CA GLY A 169 -6.91 -17.01 1.63
C GLY A 169 -5.92 -16.64 2.74
N ALA A 170 -4.93 -15.78 2.46
CA ALA A 170 -3.94 -15.40 3.48
C ALA A 170 -4.53 -14.53 4.61
N LEU A 171 -5.71 -13.91 4.43
CA LEU A 171 -6.42 -13.20 5.49
C LEU A 171 -7.53 -14.03 6.17
N ASP A 172 -7.71 -15.29 5.79
CA ASP A 172 -8.79 -16.13 6.31
C ASP A 172 -8.67 -16.29 7.83
N GLY A 173 -9.79 -16.03 8.52
CA GLY A 173 -9.90 -16.10 9.99
C GLY A 173 -9.31 -14.91 10.74
N GLY A 174 -8.71 -13.91 10.06
CA GLY A 174 -8.15 -12.71 10.69
C GLY A 174 -9.22 -11.82 11.32
N GLU A 175 -9.13 -11.57 12.63
CA GLU A 175 -10.05 -10.71 13.37
C GLU A 175 -9.61 -9.24 13.36
N ALA A 176 -8.30 -9.01 13.24
CA ALA A 176 -7.70 -7.69 13.12
C ALA A 176 -6.47 -7.75 12.23
N ILE A 177 -6.18 -6.65 11.52
CA ILE A 177 -4.97 -6.46 10.74
C ILE A 177 -4.31 -5.14 11.10
N PHE A 178 -2.99 -5.16 11.31
CA PHE A 178 -2.17 -4.00 11.56
C PHE A 178 -1.07 -3.90 10.49
N ALA A 179 -0.81 -2.68 10.05
CA ALA A 179 0.29 -2.33 9.17
C ALA A 179 0.85 -0.97 9.59
N MET A 180 2.09 -0.70 9.22
CA MET A 180 2.73 0.60 9.43
C MET A 180 3.45 1.01 8.15
N HIS A 181 3.56 2.32 7.94
CA HIS A 181 4.34 2.89 6.85
C HIS A 181 5.29 3.93 7.43
N VAL A 182 6.58 3.90 7.06
CA VAL A 182 7.52 4.95 7.43
C VAL A 182 7.19 6.22 6.65
N ASP A 183 7.26 7.37 7.31
CA ASP A 183 6.98 8.66 6.67
C ASP A 183 8.05 9.66 7.07
N TYR A 184 8.84 10.11 6.09
CA TYR A 184 9.93 11.06 6.30
C TYR A 184 9.46 12.43 6.84
N ARG A 185 8.16 12.71 6.76
CA ARG A 185 7.54 13.95 7.26
C ARG A 185 7.21 13.89 8.75
N ILE A 186 7.22 12.70 9.34
CA ILE A 186 6.92 12.49 10.76
C ILE A 186 8.23 12.34 11.54
N PRO A 187 8.43 13.07 12.65
CA PRO A 187 9.65 12.94 13.45
C PRO A 187 9.88 11.50 13.94
N THR A 188 11.13 11.05 13.88
CA THR A 188 11.52 9.74 14.43
C THR A 188 11.11 9.59 15.89
N GLY A 189 10.50 8.44 16.22
CA GLY A 189 9.98 8.16 17.56
C GLY A 189 8.51 8.54 17.76
N VAL A 190 7.86 9.10 16.73
CA VAL A 190 6.42 9.40 16.73
C VAL A 190 5.68 8.37 15.86
N ILE A 191 4.58 7.84 16.40
CA ILE A 191 3.60 7.05 15.65
C ILE A 191 2.35 7.90 15.50
N ALA A 192 1.95 8.17 14.26
CA ALA A 192 0.70 8.85 13.96
C ALA A 192 -0.36 7.82 13.54
N ALA A 193 -1.58 7.99 14.04
CA ALA A 193 -2.74 7.20 13.65
C ALA A 193 -3.99 8.08 13.64
N HIS A 194 -4.94 7.75 12.77
CA HIS A 194 -6.19 8.48 12.63
C HIS A 194 -7.36 7.50 12.45
N PRO A 195 -8.46 7.62 13.21
CA PRO A 195 -9.63 6.76 13.03
C PRO A 195 -10.36 7.10 11.73
N GLY A 196 -10.77 6.09 10.97
CA GLY A 196 -11.42 6.28 9.67
C GLY A 196 -10.42 6.38 8.51
N PRO A 197 -10.84 6.90 7.34
CA PRO A 197 -10.01 6.90 6.14
C PRO A 197 -8.69 7.66 6.32
N THR A 198 -7.57 6.98 6.05
CA THR A 198 -6.21 7.55 6.19
C THR A 198 -5.57 7.89 4.85
N GLN A 199 -6.02 7.23 3.78
CA GLN A 199 -5.54 7.41 2.40
C GLN A 199 -6.72 7.47 1.44
N ALA A 200 -6.53 8.10 0.29
CA ALA A 200 -7.55 8.13 -0.76
C ALA A 200 -7.47 6.89 -1.65
N ALA A 201 -8.61 6.27 -1.92
CA ALA A 201 -8.74 5.31 -3.01
C ALA A 201 -8.38 5.98 -4.33
N VAL A 202 -7.74 5.25 -5.24
CA VAL A 202 -7.42 5.71 -6.59
C VAL A 202 -8.12 4.84 -7.63
N CYS A 203 -8.69 5.48 -8.65
CA CYS A 203 -9.22 4.84 -9.83
C CYS A 203 -8.56 5.46 -11.06
N PHE A 204 -8.03 4.63 -11.94
CA PHE A 204 -7.53 5.05 -13.24
C PHE A 204 -8.65 4.98 -14.27
N PHE A 205 -8.68 5.94 -15.20
CA PHE A 205 -9.59 5.92 -16.34
C PHE A 205 -8.86 6.33 -17.61
N GLN A 206 -9.36 5.80 -18.73
CA GLN A 206 -8.96 6.16 -20.08
C GLN A 206 -10.22 6.24 -20.92
N ALA A 207 -10.31 7.31 -21.71
CA ALA A 207 -11.41 7.57 -22.62
C ALA A 207 -10.87 7.80 -24.03
N LYS A 208 -11.69 7.42 -25.01
CA LYS A 208 -11.41 7.58 -26.43
C LYS A 208 -12.59 8.25 -27.09
N ILE A 209 -12.36 9.37 -27.76
CA ILE A 209 -13.36 10.07 -28.55
C ILE A 209 -13.01 9.89 -30.02
N GLU A 210 -13.93 9.29 -30.77
CA GLU A 210 -13.81 9.08 -32.20
C GLU A 210 -14.59 10.16 -32.94
N GLY A 211 -13.95 10.74 -33.95
CA GLY A 211 -14.51 11.76 -34.82
C GLY A 211 -14.32 11.38 -36.28
N LYS A 212 -14.26 12.40 -37.14
CA LYS A 212 -14.04 12.25 -38.57
C LYS A 212 -12.93 13.19 -39.00
N THR A 213 -11.82 12.59 -39.46
CA THR A 213 -10.66 13.28 -40.01
C THR A 213 -11.03 14.15 -41.21
N GLY A 214 -10.38 15.30 -41.34
CA GLY A 214 -10.40 16.12 -42.56
C GLY A 214 -9.48 17.32 -42.45
N MET A 215 -9.50 18.18 -43.47
CA MET A 215 -8.60 19.34 -43.55
C MET A 215 -9.12 20.49 -42.69
N ALA A 216 -8.21 21.28 -42.13
CA ALA A 216 -8.54 22.39 -41.23
C ALA A 216 -9.29 23.56 -41.93
N ASP A 217 -9.20 23.66 -43.25
CA ASP A 217 -9.89 24.67 -44.07
C ASP A 217 -11.36 24.31 -44.38
N THR A 218 -11.77 23.07 -44.10
CA THR A 218 -13.11 22.54 -44.37
C THR A 218 -13.76 21.93 -43.12
N PRO A 219 -13.80 22.64 -41.98
CA PRO A 219 -14.19 22.06 -40.69
C PRO A 219 -15.64 21.56 -40.66
N HIS A 220 -16.52 22.10 -41.50
CA HIS A 220 -17.92 21.68 -41.63
C HIS A 220 -18.09 20.26 -42.23
N LEU A 221 -17.03 19.68 -42.81
CA LEU A 221 -17.01 18.30 -43.30
C LEU A 221 -16.44 17.32 -42.27
N ASN A 222 -15.90 17.83 -41.17
CA ASN A 222 -15.18 17.10 -40.13
C ASN A 222 -16.09 16.90 -38.90
N VAL A 223 -15.71 15.95 -38.04
CA VAL A 223 -16.28 15.83 -36.69
C VAL A 223 -15.07 15.89 -35.76
N ASP A 224 -14.79 17.06 -35.21
CA ASP A 224 -13.54 17.35 -34.51
C ASP A 224 -13.51 16.72 -33.10
N PRO A 225 -12.71 15.66 -32.88
CA PRO A 225 -12.64 15.02 -31.57
C PRO A 225 -11.77 15.81 -30.57
N ILE A 226 -10.93 16.75 -31.02
CA ILE A 226 -10.14 17.63 -30.12
C ILE A 226 -11.07 18.61 -29.42
N VAL A 227 -11.99 19.24 -30.16
CA VAL A 227 -12.99 20.16 -29.59
C VAL A 227 -13.89 19.40 -28.61
N ALA A 228 -14.39 18.23 -29.02
CA ALA A 228 -15.19 17.38 -28.15
C ALA A 228 -14.45 17.01 -26.85
N ALA A 229 -13.21 16.51 -26.95
CA ALA A 229 -12.39 16.16 -25.79
C ALA A 229 -12.13 17.35 -24.87
N SER A 230 -11.90 18.54 -25.43
CA SER A 230 -11.68 19.76 -24.64
C SER A 230 -12.89 20.11 -23.78
N PHE A 231 -14.09 20.05 -24.36
CA PHE A 231 -15.34 20.27 -23.60
C PHE A 231 -15.60 19.16 -22.58
N THR A 232 -15.32 17.90 -22.91
CA THR A 232 -15.44 16.78 -21.96
C THR A 232 -14.49 16.98 -20.77
N ILE A 233 -13.21 17.29 -21.00
CA ILE A 233 -12.22 17.51 -19.94
C ILE A 233 -12.64 18.64 -19.00
N LEU A 234 -13.14 19.76 -19.54
CA LEU A 234 -13.67 20.85 -18.72
C LEU A 234 -14.93 20.43 -17.94
N SER A 235 -15.81 19.66 -18.56
CA SER A 235 -17.05 19.19 -17.93
C SER A 235 -16.79 18.19 -16.81
N LEU A 236 -15.76 17.35 -16.91
CA LEU A 236 -15.36 16.42 -15.85
C LEU A 236 -15.07 17.12 -14.51
N GLN A 237 -14.65 18.39 -14.54
CA GLN A 237 -14.39 19.16 -13.31
C GLN A 237 -15.68 19.46 -12.52
N GLN A 238 -16.85 19.34 -13.15
CA GLN A 238 -18.16 19.53 -12.52
C GLN A 238 -18.53 18.37 -11.59
N LEU A 239 -17.98 17.17 -11.83
CA LEU A 239 -18.18 16.02 -10.95
C LEU A 239 -17.79 16.36 -9.50
N ILE A 240 -16.64 17.01 -9.33
CA ILE A 240 -16.15 17.41 -8.00
C ILE A 240 -16.78 18.74 -7.57
N SER A 241 -16.83 19.73 -8.46
CA SER A 241 -17.21 21.07 -8.05
C SER A 241 -18.71 21.25 -7.81
N ARG A 242 -19.57 20.47 -8.49
CA ARG A 242 -21.05 20.66 -8.52
C ARG A 242 -21.86 19.43 -8.12
N GLU A 243 -21.37 18.22 -8.36
CA GLU A 243 -22.15 16.98 -8.11
C GLU A 243 -21.81 16.29 -6.78
N ASP A 244 -20.66 16.61 -6.16
CA ASP A 244 -20.24 16.02 -4.90
C ASP A 244 -20.61 16.88 -3.68
N ASP A 245 -20.72 16.25 -2.50
CA ASP A 245 -20.87 16.96 -1.23
C ASP A 245 -19.59 17.77 -0.96
N PRO A 246 -19.68 19.08 -0.66
CA PRO A 246 -18.51 19.91 -0.39
C PRO A 246 -17.67 19.47 0.82
N LEU A 247 -18.18 18.56 1.68
CA LEU A 247 -17.45 17.97 2.79
C LEU A 247 -16.63 16.73 2.39
N HIS A 248 -16.85 16.19 1.19
CA HIS A 248 -16.10 15.05 0.69
C HIS A 248 -14.76 15.49 0.09
N SER A 249 -13.71 14.70 0.32
CA SER A 249 -12.38 14.94 -0.26
C SER A 249 -12.19 14.09 -1.50
N GLN A 250 -12.40 14.70 -2.67
CA GLN A 250 -12.26 14.05 -3.97
C GLN A 250 -11.43 14.88 -4.95
N VAL A 251 -10.75 14.21 -5.87
CA VAL A 251 -9.94 14.84 -6.91
C VAL A 251 -10.17 14.10 -8.22
N VAL A 252 -10.44 14.83 -9.30
CA VAL A 252 -10.34 14.33 -10.67
C VAL A 252 -9.13 14.98 -11.32
N SER A 253 -8.33 14.20 -12.04
CA SER A 253 -7.16 14.70 -12.75
C SER A 253 -7.06 14.04 -14.11
N VAL A 254 -7.10 14.85 -15.17
CA VAL A 254 -6.73 14.43 -16.53
C VAL A 254 -5.25 14.70 -16.68
N THR A 255 -4.46 13.64 -16.74
CA THR A 255 -2.98 13.71 -16.76
C THR A 255 -2.39 13.26 -18.09
N TYR A 256 -3.25 12.81 -19.01
CA TYR A 256 -2.87 12.29 -20.31
C TYR A 256 -3.85 12.77 -21.37
N VAL A 257 -3.33 13.34 -22.46
CA VAL A 257 -4.07 13.68 -23.67
C VAL A 257 -3.17 13.40 -24.86
N LYS A 258 -3.68 12.70 -25.88
CA LYS A 258 -2.99 12.38 -27.13
C LYS A 258 -3.95 12.54 -28.30
N ALA A 259 -3.54 13.34 -29.29
CA ALA A 259 -4.35 13.64 -30.47
C ALA A 259 -3.46 14.10 -31.63
N GLY A 260 -3.69 13.55 -32.82
CA GLY A 260 -3.12 14.04 -34.09
C GLY A 260 -1.60 14.14 -34.17
N ASN A 261 -1.11 14.52 -35.36
CA ASN A 261 0.30 14.77 -35.64
C ASN A 261 0.51 15.75 -36.82
N ALA A 262 -0.55 16.30 -37.39
CA ALA A 262 -0.54 17.25 -38.51
C ALA A 262 -1.08 18.60 -38.05
N LEU A 263 -0.56 19.69 -38.63
CA LEU A 263 -0.93 21.06 -38.25
C LEU A 263 -2.21 21.55 -38.95
N ASP A 264 -2.55 20.93 -40.09
CA ASP A 264 -3.60 21.35 -41.02
C ASP A 264 -4.68 20.29 -41.23
N ALA A 265 -4.71 19.27 -40.37
CA ALA A 265 -5.73 18.22 -40.40
C ALA A 265 -6.25 17.90 -39.00
N THR A 266 -7.57 17.73 -38.90
CA THR A 266 -8.25 17.28 -37.68
C THR A 266 -8.03 15.78 -37.51
N PRO A 267 -7.60 15.27 -36.34
CA PRO A 267 -7.42 13.84 -36.15
C PRO A 267 -8.76 13.10 -36.12
N GLY A 268 -8.74 11.80 -36.42
CA GLY A 268 -9.93 10.95 -36.29
C GLY A 268 -10.21 10.50 -34.85
N ILE A 269 -9.22 10.59 -33.96
CA ILE A 269 -9.31 10.08 -32.58
C ILE A 269 -8.56 11.02 -31.63
N VAL A 270 -9.13 11.23 -30.44
CA VAL A 270 -8.42 11.72 -29.25
C VAL A 270 -8.52 10.69 -28.13
N GLU A 271 -7.39 10.40 -27.51
CA GLU A 271 -7.31 9.60 -26.29
C GLU A 271 -6.95 10.51 -25.12
N PHE A 272 -7.63 10.38 -24.00
CA PHE A 272 -7.27 11.08 -22.77
C PHE A 272 -7.56 10.22 -21.55
N GLY A 273 -6.96 10.55 -20.42
CA GLY A 273 -7.11 9.76 -19.22
C GLY A 273 -6.43 10.37 -18.02
N GLY A 274 -6.56 9.69 -16.89
CA GLY A 274 -5.92 10.08 -15.65
C GLY A 274 -6.52 9.35 -14.45
N THR A 275 -6.68 10.07 -13.35
CA THR A 275 -7.09 9.48 -12.08
C THR A 275 -8.26 10.19 -11.45
N LEU A 276 -9.00 9.42 -10.65
CA LEU A 276 -9.93 9.93 -9.68
C LEU A 276 -9.53 9.40 -8.30
N ARG A 277 -9.51 10.29 -7.31
CA ARG A 277 -9.16 9.99 -5.92
C ARG A 277 -10.32 10.33 -4.99
N SER A 278 -10.56 9.50 -3.97
CA SER A 278 -11.56 9.78 -2.94
C SER A 278 -11.23 9.11 -1.62
N THR A 279 -11.50 9.81 -0.52
CA THR A 279 -11.43 9.24 0.85
C THR A 279 -12.66 8.40 1.21
N LEU A 280 -13.72 8.42 0.38
CA LEU A 280 -14.94 7.64 0.61
C LEU A 280 -14.93 6.31 -0.13
N LEU A 281 -15.23 5.24 0.59
CA LEU A 281 -15.40 3.89 0.03
C LEU A 281 -16.45 3.84 -1.10
N LYS A 282 -17.58 4.53 -0.94
CA LYS A 282 -18.68 4.54 -1.92
C LYS A 282 -18.41 5.42 -3.14
N ALA A 283 -17.61 6.46 -3.00
CA ALA A 283 -17.34 7.40 -4.08
C ALA A 283 -16.60 6.73 -5.25
N SER A 284 -15.73 5.74 -5.00
CA SER A 284 -15.10 4.97 -6.08
C SER A 284 -16.12 4.29 -7.01
N THR A 285 -17.24 3.83 -6.46
CA THR A 285 -18.33 3.17 -7.21
C THR A 285 -19.20 4.21 -7.94
N VAL A 286 -19.49 5.34 -7.28
CA VAL A 286 -20.21 6.46 -7.89
C VAL A 286 -19.41 7.05 -9.04
N CYS A 287 -18.12 7.28 -8.87
CA CYS A 287 -17.28 7.87 -9.89
C CYS A 287 -17.13 6.99 -11.14
N ARG A 288 -17.08 5.66 -11.01
CA ARG A 288 -17.15 4.77 -12.18
C ARG A 288 -18.47 4.88 -12.95
N LYS A 289 -19.57 5.13 -12.25
CA LYS A 289 -20.89 5.27 -12.85
C LYS A 289 -21.05 6.64 -13.50
N GLU A 290 -20.65 7.70 -12.82
CA GLU A 290 -20.73 9.06 -13.35
C GLU A 290 -19.75 9.29 -14.50
N LEU A 291 -18.52 8.74 -14.46
CA LEU A 291 -17.60 8.79 -15.61
C LEU A 291 -18.14 8.14 -16.88
N LYS A 292 -19.08 7.20 -16.78
CA LYS A 292 -19.74 6.57 -17.94
C LYS A 292 -20.99 7.31 -18.41
N ARG A 293 -21.52 8.21 -17.57
CA ARG A 293 -22.68 9.03 -17.89
C ARG A 293 -22.29 10.20 -18.81
N TRP A 294 -21.05 10.67 -18.66
CA TRP A 294 -20.41 11.70 -19.48
C TRP A 294 -19.64 11.09 -20.66
#